data_AF-A0A7Y9LUC0-F1
#
_entry.id   AF-A0A7Y9LUC0-F1
#
_cell.length_a   1.000
_cell.length_b   1.000
_cell.length_c   1.000
_cell.angle_alpha   90.00
_cell.angle_beta   90.00
_cell.angle_gamma   90.00
#
_symmetry.space_group_name_H-M   'P 1'
#
loop_
_entity.id
_entity.type
_entity.pdbx_description
1 polymer ?
#
loop_
_entity_poly.entity_id
_entity_poly.type
_entity_poly.pdbx_seq_one_letter_code
_entity_poly.pdbx_strand_id
1 'polypeptide(L)'
;MSDIEESNTARLKRVVRARVEELQEGYLRDRSSAVAALAQLRHGVAKPIGDDPLLIGLTVADLYEEGDNVRSEPSYAEKAAYAAITLYAVHQQSKRDPSKRDPRMHQAGNSFGRSAGLLWIRPGDEKAVRRRFEALATASTLEGSLHHARGLIQQFRSKDIPLDYVKFAEDLYWLQTSAANRVRRRWGIDFYRAAQSHEQGTGDDAEKN
;
A
#
# COMPACT_ATOMS: atom_id res chain seq x y z
N MET A 1 -23.16 5.31 -3.41
CA MET A 1 -22.02 4.74 -4.16
C MET A 1 -22.61 4.22 -5.44
N SER A 2 -22.10 4.65 -6.59
CA SER A 2 -22.66 4.24 -7.88
C SER A 2 -22.16 2.86 -8.30
N ASP A 3 -22.96 2.12 -9.06
CA ASP A 3 -22.59 0.78 -9.58
C ASP A 3 -21.28 0.81 -10.40
N ILE A 4 -21.00 1.94 -11.06
CA ILE A 4 -19.77 2.15 -11.84
C ILE A 4 -18.54 2.20 -10.91
N GLU A 5 -18.61 2.90 -9.78
CA GLU A 5 -17.48 2.98 -8.85
C GLU A 5 -17.22 1.63 -8.17
N GLU A 6 -18.27 0.85 -7.90
CA GLU A 6 -18.15 -0.49 -7.35
C GLU A 6 -17.51 -1.46 -8.36
N SER A 7 -17.94 -1.43 -9.62
CA SER A 7 -17.30 -2.20 -10.69
C SER A 7 -15.83 -1.82 -10.88
N ASN A 8 -15.52 -0.53 -10.95
CA ASN A 8 -14.14 -0.03 -11.09
C ASN A 8 -13.24 -0.48 -9.95
N THR A 9 -13.73 -0.42 -8.70
CA THR A 9 -12.96 -0.83 -7.53
C THR A 9 -12.80 -2.35 -7.44
N ALA A 10 -13.79 -3.13 -7.86
CA ALA A 10 -13.66 -4.57 -7.98
C ALA A 10 -12.58 -4.95 -9.01
N ARG A 11 -12.60 -4.32 -10.19
CA ARG A 11 -11.58 -4.52 -11.24
C ARG A 11 -10.18 -4.13 -10.74
N LEU A 12 -10.05 -2.95 -10.14
CA LEU A 12 -8.81 -2.46 -9.52
C LEU A 12 -8.22 -3.49 -8.53
N LYS A 13 -9.04 -4.00 -7.61
CA LYS A 13 -8.60 -4.94 -6.57
C LYS A 13 -8.14 -6.26 -7.17
N ARG A 14 -8.85 -6.79 -8.17
CA ARG A 14 -8.46 -8.01 -8.89
C ARG A 14 -7.09 -7.86 -9.54
N VAL A 15 -6.87 -6.78 -10.27
CA VAL A 15 -5.61 -6.51 -10.98
C VAL A 15 -4.45 -6.32 -10.01
N VAL A 16 -4.62 -5.46 -8.99
CA VAL A 16 -3.57 -5.20 -8.00
C VAL A 16 -3.23 -6.47 -7.22
N ARG A 17 -4.24 -7.28 -6.86
CA ARG A 17 -4.03 -8.57 -6.20
C ARG A 17 -3.15 -9.48 -7.05
N ALA A 18 -3.58 -9.76 -8.28
CA ALA A 18 -2.87 -10.66 -9.17
C ALA A 18 -1.41 -10.22 -9.36
N ARG A 19 -1.19 -8.93 -9.62
CA ARG A 19 0.15 -8.39 -9.85
C ARG A 19 1.04 -8.44 -8.60
N VAL A 20 0.53 -8.04 -7.44
CA VAL A 20 1.32 -8.02 -6.20
C VAL A 20 1.64 -9.45 -5.75
N GLU A 21 0.68 -10.37 -5.84
CA GLU A 21 0.89 -11.78 -5.48
C GLU A 21 1.91 -12.45 -6.42
N GLU A 22 1.82 -12.21 -7.74
CA GLU A 22 2.79 -12.68 -8.74
C GLU A 22 4.21 -12.17 -8.43
N LEU A 23 4.36 -10.86 -8.24
CA LEU A 23 5.65 -10.23 -7.93
C LEU A 23 6.21 -10.74 -6.60
N GLN A 24 5.36 -10.90 -5.58
CA GLN A 24 5.77 -11.39 -4.27
C GLN A 24 6.28 -12.83 -4.35
N GLU A 25 5.50 -13.72 -4.94
CA GLU A 25 5.87 -15.12 -5.08
C GLU A 25 7.15 -15.27 -5.90
N GLY A 26 7.23 -14.57 -7.04
CA GLY A 26 8.41 -14.61 -7.91
C GLY A 26 9.67 -14.09 -7.20
N TYR A 27 9.56 -13.00 -6.44
CA TYR A 27 10.70 -12.41 -5.73
C TYR A 27 11.19 -13.28 -4.57
N LEU A 28 10.27 -13.90 -3.83
CA LEU A 28 10.62 -14.81 -2.74
C LEU A 28 11.28 -16.11 -3.25
N ARG A 29 11.00 -16.49 -4.49
CA ARG A 29 11.64 -17.62 -5.20
C ARG A 29 12.87 -17.21 -6.00
N ASP A 30 13.35 -15.98 -5.84
CA ASP A 30 14.51 -15.41 -6.56
C ASP A 30 14.42 -15.54 -8.09
N ARG A 31 13.20 -15.43 -8.65
CA ARG A 31 13.00 -15.41 -10.10
C ARG A 31 13.57 -14.11 -10.67
N SER A 32 14.51 -14.21 -11.61
CA SER A 32 15.18 -13.06 -12.23
C SER A 32 14.20 -12.04 -12.82
N SER A 33 13.10 -12.52 -13.44
CA SER A 33 12.04 -11.67 -13.98
C SER A 33 11.35 -10.83 -12.92
N ALA A 34 11.02 -11.40 -11.76
CA ALA A 34 10.40 -10.69 -10.64
C ALA A 34 11.36 -9.70 -9.97
N VAL A 35 12.64 -10.08 -9.82
CA VAL A 35 13.69 -9.19 -9.31
C VAL A 35 13.84 -7.96 -10.22
N ALA A 36 13.89 -8.18 -11.54
CA ALA A 36 13.99 -7.11 -12.53
C ALA A 36 12.72 -6.23 -12.53
N ALA A 37 11.53 -6.82 -12.53
CA ALA A 37 10.26 -6.09 -12.51
C ALA A 37 10.14 -5.20 -11.27
N LEU A 38 10.45 -5.72 -10.07
CA LEU A 38 10.46 -4.92 -8.85
C LEU A 38 11.51 -3.79 -8.91
N ALA A 39 12.66 -4.01 -9.55
CA ALA A 39 13.64 -2.95 -9.75
C ALA A 39 13.11 -1.83 -10.64
N GLN A 40 12.49 -2.17 -11.77
CA GLN A 40 11.86 -1.19 -12.67
C GLN A 40 10.74 -0.42 -11.95
N LEU A 41 9.84 -1.11 -11.26
CA LEU A 41 8.74 -0.49 -10.50
C LEU A 41 9.21 0.53 -9.45
N ARG A 42 10.35 0.26 -8.78
CA ARG A 42 10.93 1.23 -7.82
C ARG A 42 11.35 2.54 -8.48
N HIS A 43 11.78 2.52 -9.74
CA HIS A 43 12.10 3.73 -10.50
C HIS A 43 10.85 4.55 -10.86
N GLY A 44 9.65 3.95 -10.78
CA GLY A 44 8.38 4.58 -11.12
C GLY A 44 7.69 5.39 -10.02
N VAL A 45 8.09 5.24 -8.75
CA VAL A 45 7.31 5.73 -7.59
C VAL A 45 7.05 7.24 -7.59
N ALA A 46 7.90 8.04 -8.25
CA ALA A 46 7.73 9.49 -8.38
C ALA A 46 7.55 9.95 -9.85
N LYS A 47 7.36 9.01 -10.78
CA LYS A 47 7.15 9.32 -12.19
C LYS A 47 5.65 9.42 -12.50
N PRO A 48 5.23 10.36 -13.34
CA PRO A 48 3.91 10.35 -13.97
C PRO A 48 3.58 9.02 -14.66
N ILE A 49 2.30 8.68 -14.68
CA ILE A 49 1.78 7.57 -15.48
C ILE A 49 1.89 7.96 -16.96
N GLY A 50 2.53 7.12 -17.76
CA GLY A 50 2.74 7.35 -19.21
C GLY A 50 4.18 7.70 -19.59
N ASP A 51 5.01 8.14 -18.64
CA ASP A 51 6.41 8.50 -18.88
C ASP A 51 7.31 7.29 -19.23
N ASP A 52 6.90 6.09 -18.84
CA ASP A 52 7.63 4.85 -19.06
C ASP A 52 6.67 3.73 -19.50
N PRO A 53 6.70 3.33 -20.79
CA PRO A 53 5.82 2.29 -21.31
C PRO A 53 5.94 0.94 -20.59
N LEU A 54 7.12 0.60 -20.05
CA LEU A 54 7.30 -0.64 -19.30
C LEU A 54 6.52 -0.61 -17.99
N LEU A 55 6.48 0.55 -17.33
CA LEU A 55 5.69 0.69 -16.10
C LEU A 55 4.20 0.57 -16.37
N ILE A 56 3.70 0.98 -17.55
CA ILE A 56 2.31 0.77 -17.94
C ILE A 56 1.97 -0.72 -17.95
N GLY A 57 2.79 -1.54 -18.61
CA GLY A 57 2.62 -2.99 -18.66
C GLY A 57 2.69 -3.67 -17.29
N LEU A 58 3.52 -3.15 -16.38
CA LEU A 58 3.69 -3.71 -15.04
C LEU A 58 2.63 -3.26 -14.03
N THR A 59 1.80 -2.26 -14.35
CA THR A 59 0.90 -1.63 -13.35
C THR A 59 -0.54 -1.46 -13.79
N VAL A 60 -0.80 -0.88 -14.96
CA VAL A 60 -2.14 -0.41 -15.35
C VAL A 60 -2.71 -1.12 -16.58
N ALA A 61 -1.88 -1.76 -17.41
CA ALA A 61 -2.34 -2.39 -18.66
C ALA A 61 -3.50 -3.37 -18.43
N ASP A 62 -3.41 -4.18 -17.37
CA ASP A 62 -4.43 -5.19 -17.04
C ASP A 62 -5.75 -4.59 -16.50
N LEU A 63 -5.84 -3.27 -16.31
CA LEU A 63 -7.10 -2.58 -15.97
C LEU A 63 -8.01 -2.38 -17.19
N TYR A 64 -7.45 -2.49 -18.41
CA TYR A 64 -8.19 -2.32 -19.65
C TYR A 64 -8.61 -3.67 -20.21
N GLU A 65 -9.87 -3.75 -20.62
CA GLU A 65 -10.44 -4.87 -21.36
C GLU A 65 -10.63 -4.48 -22.83
N GLU A 66 -10.79 -5.48 -23.70
CA GLU A 66 -10.95 -5.23 -25.13
C GLU A 66 -12.18 -4.34 -25.39
N GLY A 67 -11.97 -3.22 -26.10
CA GLY A 67 -13.01 -2.22 -26.36
C GLY A 67 -13.10 -1.08 -25.34
N ASP A 68 -12.29 -1.09 -24.28
CA ASP A 68 -12.20 0.07 -23.37
C ASP A 68 -11.57 1.28 -24.09
N ASN A 69 -12.19 2.45 -23.92
CA ASN A 69 -11.63 3.71 -24.40
C ASN A 69 -10.55 4.22 -23.45
N VAL A 70 -9.32 4.40 -23.94
CA VAL A 70 -8.26 5.05 -23.19
C VAL A 70 -8.56 6.54 -23.07
N ARG A 71 -8.61 7.04 -21.83
CA ARG A 71 -8.86 8.45 -21.54
C ARG A 71 -7.58 9.25 -21.76
N SER A 72 -7.71 10.55 -21.99
CA SER A 72 -6.56 11.47 -22.11
C SER A 72 -5.79 11.61 -20.79
N GLU A 73 -6.48 11.44 -19.67
CA GLU A 73 -5.93 11.59 -18.31
C GLU A 73 -6.11 10.30 -17.52
N PRO A 74 -5.12 9.89 -16.70
CA PRO A 74 -5.24 8.68 -15.90
C PRO A 74 -6.43 8.75 -14.94
N SER A 75 -7.24 7.70 -14.98
CA SER A 75 -8.38 7.47 -14.10
C SER A 75 -7.96 7.30 -12.65
N TYR A 76 -8.91 7.38 -11.72
CA TYR A 76 -8.67 7.12 -10.30
C TYR A 76 -8.16 5.68 -10.06
N ALA A 77 -8.62 4.71 -10.86
CA ALA A 77 -8.16 3.33 -10.78
C ALA A 77 -6.71 3.18 -11.23
N GLU A 78 -6.33 3.81 -12.36
CA GLU A 78 -4.94 3.81 -12.84
C GLU A 78 -4.00 4.44 -11.81
N LYS A 79 -4.36 5.61 -11.28
CA LYS A 79 -3.59 6.31 -10.24
C LYS A 79 -3.41 5.45 -8.99
N ALA A 80 -4.47 4.77 -8.56
CA ALA A 80 -4.43 3.89 -7.39
C ALA A 80 -3.59 2.63 -7.62
N ALA A 81 -3.75 1.95 -8.76
CA ALA A 81 -2.98 0.75 -9.11
C ALA A 81 -1.49 1.05 -9.23
N TYR A 82 -1.16 2.08 -10.01
CA TYR A 82 0.22 2.51 -10.24
C TYR A 82 0.92 2.83 -8.92
N ALA A 83 0.29 3.65 -8.07
CA ALA A 83 0.85 4.02 -6.78
C ALA A 83 1.00 2.81 -5.84
N ALA A 84 -0.01 1.94 -5.73
CA ALA A 84 0.06 0.77 -4.86
C ALA A 84 1.15 -0.22 -5.29
N ILE A 85 1.25 -0.54 -6.58
CA ILE A 85 2.20 -1.53 -7.11
C ILE A 85 3.64 -0.99 -7.04
N THR A 86 3.87 0.28 -7.38
CA THR A 86 5.22 0.89 -7.26
C THR A 86 5.66 1.01 -5.80
N LEU A 87 4.76 1.40 -4.88
CA LEU A 87 5.06 1.44 -3.44
C LEU A 87 5.25 0.05 -2.84
N TYR A 88 4.56 -0.98 -3.35
CA TYR A 88 4.83 -2.37 -2.98
C TYR A 88 6.28 -2.75 -3.33
N ALA A 89 6.75 -2.37 -4.52
CA ALA A 89 8.10 -2.69 -4.95
C ALA A 89 9.19 -2.05 -4.08
N VAL A 90 8.91 -0.86 -3.51
CA VAL A 90 9.77 -0.25 -2.49
C VAL A 90 9.74 -1.08 -1.20
N HIS A 91 8.55 -1.45 -0.75
CA HIS A 91 8.36 -2.15 0.52
C HIS A 91 9.01 -3.54 0.54
N GLN A 92 8.83 -4.33 -0.52
CA GLN A 92 9.39 -5.68 -0.63
C GLN A 92 10.92 -5.70 -0.85
N GLN A 93 11.56 -4.56 -1.15
CA GLN A 93 12.98 -4.53 -1.47
C GLN A 93 13.85 -5.09 -0.33
N SER A 94 14.71 -6.06 -0.65
CA SER A 94 15.58 -6.75 0.31
C SER A 94 14.81 -7.55 1.37
N LYS A 95 13.51 -7.82 1.16
CA LYS A 95 12.67 -8.65 2.01
C LYS A 95 12.45 -10.01 1.35
N ARG A 96 13.48 -10.83 1.37
CA ARG A 96 13.43 -12.22 0.85
C ARG A 96 14.24 -13.19 1.70
N ASP A 97 14.58 -12.77 2.91
CA ASP A 97 15.36 -13.58 3.84
C ASP A 97 14.53 -14.81 4.26
N PRO A 98 14.95 -16.03 3.88
CA PRO A 98 14.20 -17.25 4.18
C PRO A 98 14.24 -17.61 5.66
N SER A 99 15.12 -17.00 6.46
CA SER A 99 15.17 -17.22 7.91
C SER A 99 14.04 -16.52 8.67
N LYS A 100 13.38 -15.53 8.04
CA LYS A 100 12.23 -14.86 8.64
C LYS A 100 10.99 -15.72 8.55
N ARG A 101 10.21 -15.75 9.63
CA ARG A 101 8.91 -16.45 9.70
C ARG A 101 7.99 -16.10 8.54
N ASP A 102 7.97 -14.83 8.14
CA ASP A 102 7.23 -14.40 6.96
C ASP A 102 7.90 -13.15 6.33
N PRO A 103 8.63 -13.29 5.20
CA PRO A 103 9.26 -12.16 4.52
C PRO A 103 8.29 -11.36 3.63
N ARG A 104 7.01 -11.73 3.55
CA ARG A 104 6.00 -11.06 2.71
C ARG A 104 5.64 -9.69 3.28
N MET A 105 5.83 -8.64 2.49
CA MET A 105 5.39 -7.29 2.86
C MET A 105 3.96 -7.00 2.39
N HIS A 106 3.45 -7.75 1.42
CA HIS A 106 2.02 -7.81 1.16
C HIS A 106 1.36 -8.93 1.97
N GLN A 107 0.47 -8.55 2.90
CA GLN A 107 -0.35 -9.49 3.65
C GLN A 107 -1.77 -8.95 3.82
N ALA A 108 -2.77 -9.75 3.42
CA ALA A 108 -4.18 -9.39 3.53
C ALA A 108 -4.58 -9.07 4.98
N GLY A 109 -5.48 -8.10 5.15
CA GLY A 109 -6.00 -7.69 6.47
C GLY A 109 -5.15 -6.68 7.24
N ASN A 110 -3.92 -6.39 6.81
CA ASN A 110 -3.10 -5.32 7.39
C ASN A 110 -3.43 -3.97 6.73
N SER A 111 -4.46 -3.27 7.21
CA SER A 111 -4.79 -1.94 6.68
C SER A 111 -3.66 -0.93 6.93
N PHE A 112 -3.61 0.14 6.14
CA PHE A 112 -2.59 1.19 6.29
C PHE A 112 -2.59 1.80 7.71
N GLY A 113 -3.79 2.05 8.26
CA GLY A 113 -3.96 2.52 9.63
C GLY A 113 -3.38 1.55 10.65
N ARG A 114 -3.69 0.25 10.53
CA ARG A 114 -3.15 -0.80 11.41
C ARG A 114 -1.62 -0.85 11.34
N SER A 115 -1.03 -0.87 10.15
CA SER A 115 0.43 -0.88 9.96
C SER A 115 1.09 0.37 10.57
N ALA A 116 0.46 1.54 10.42
CA ALA A 116 0.92 2.77 11.07
C ALA A 116 0.82 2.73 12.60
N GLY A 117 -0.24 2.14 13.17
CA GLY A 117 -0.37 1.94 14.61
C GLY A 117 0.68 0.99 15.17
N LEU A 118 0.94 -0.12 14.47
CA LEU A 118 2.03 -1.05 14.80
C LEU A 118 3.41 -0.41 14.71
N LEU A 119 3.60 0.57 13.81
CA LEU A 119 4.84 1.32 13.72
C LEU A 119 4.97 2.32 14.88
N TRP A 120 3.86 2.96 15.27
CA TRP A 120 3.84 3.98 16.32
C TRP A 120 4.32 3.45 17.67
N ILE A 121 3.94 2.22 18.02
CA ILE A 121 4.36 1.56 19.27
C ILE A 121 5.81 1.04 19.24
N ARG A 122 6.53 1.15 18.11
CA ARG A 122 7.93 0.76 18.05
C ARG A 122 8.79 1.88 18.67
N PRO A 123 9.76 1.54 19.52
CA PRO A 123 10.63 2.54 20.14
C PRO A 123 11.35 3.42 19.10
N GLY A 124 11.38 4.73 19.37
CA GLY A 124 12.24 5.71 18.68
C GLY A 124 11.58 6.56 17.59
N ASP A 125 10.37 6.23 17.12
CA ASP A 125 9.74 6.90 15.97
C ASP A 125 8.36 7.53 16.25
N GLU A 126 7.85 7.42 17.48
CA GLU A 126 6.47 7.75 17.87
C GLU A 126 5.95 9.10 17.34
N LYS A 127 6.64 10.20 17.68
CA LYS A 127 6.23 11.57 17.30
C LYS A 127 6.28 11.77 15.78
N ALA A 128 7.28 11.17 15.12
CA ALA A 128 7.49 11.33 13.68
C ALA A 128 6.49 10.50 12.85
N VAL A 129 6.08 9.34 13.37
CA VAL A 129 5.01 8.49 12.82
C VAL A 129 3.68 9.21 12.95
N ARG A 130 3.35 9.69 14.16
CA ARG A 130 2.12 10.43 14.43
C ARG A 130 1.98 11.63 13.49
N ARG A 131 3.01 12.48 13.39
CA ARG A 131 2.99 13.66 12.51
C ARG A 131 2.73 13.31 11.04
N ARG A 132 3.38 12.27 10.52
CA ARG A 132 3.18 11.84 9.12
C ARG A 132 1.80 11.24 8.90
N PHE A 133 1.29 10.50 9.88
CA PHE A 133 -0.03 9.91 9.81
C PHE A 133 -1.13 11.00 9.86
N GLU A 134 -0.98 12.00 10.73
CA GLU A 134 -1.86 13.17 10.78
C GLU A 134 -1.82 13.97 9.47
N ALA A 135 -0.63 14.21 8.91
CA ALA A 135 -0.49 14.91 7.63
C ALA A 135 -1.13 14.14 6.46
N LEU A 136 -1.02 12.82 6.45
CA LEU A 136 -1.69 11.94 5.49
C LEU A 136 -3.21 11.95 5.68
N ALA A 137 -3.70 12.07 6.91
CA ALA A 137 -5.12 12.20 7.20
C ALA A 137 -5.70 13.56 6.78
N THR A 138 -4.89 14.61 6.66
CA THR A 138 -5.34 15.97 6.29
C THR A 138 -4.99 16.38 4.86
N ALA A 139 -4.15 15.61 4.15
CA ALA A 139 -3.75 15.90 2.78
C ALA A 139 -4.97 16.05 1.84
N SER A 140 -5.07 17.20 1.16
CA SER A 140 -6.18 17.54 0.27
C SER A 140 -6.06 16.93 -1.14
N THR A 141 -4.88 16.44 -1.50
CA THR A 141 -4.60 15.83 -2.81
C THR A 141 -4.08 14.39 -2.65
N LEU A 142 -4.25 13.59 -3.71
CA LEU A 142 -3.67 12.25 -3.77
C LEU A 142 -2.14 12.31 -3.69
N GLU A 143 -1.50 13.25 -4.39
CA GLU A 143 -0.05 13.41 -4.39
C GLU A 143 0.50 13.70 -2.98
N GLY A 144 -0.16 14.60 -2.23
CA GLY A 144 0.18 14.86 -0.83
C GLY A 144 0.02 13.62 0.04
N SER A 145 -1.07 12.87 -0.16
CA SER A 145 -1.28 11.59 0.53
C SER A 145 -0.15 10.59 0.23
N LEU A 146 0.25 10.47 -1.04
CA LEU A 146 1.31 9.55 -1.49
C LEU A 146 2.69 9.96 -0.99
N HIS A 147 2.98 11.26 -0.91
CA HIS A 147 4.23 11.76 -0.34
C HIS A 147 4.41 11.26 1.11
N HIS A 148 3.39 11.42 1.95
CA HIS A 148 3.43 10.94 3.33
C HIS A 148 3.39 9.42 3.42
N ALA A 149 2.58 8.76 2.59
CA ALA A 149 2.48 7.30 2.56
C ALA A 149 3.82 6.64 2.23
N ARG A 150 4.59 7.19 1.27
CA ARG A 150 5.92 6.70 0.91
C ARG A 150 6.87 6.72 2.10
N GLY A 151 6.89 7.81 2.87
CA GLY A 151 7.73 7.93 4.06
C GLY A 151 7.36 6.92 5.16
N LEU A 152 6.08 6.61 5.33
CA LEU A 152 5.61 5.58 6.26
C LEU A 152 5.94 4.17 5.76
N ILE A 153 5.76 3.88 4.47
CA ILE A 153 6.07 2.58 3.87
C ILE A 153 7.58 2.25 3.95
N GLN A 154 8.45 3.25 3.84
CA GLN A 154 9.89 3.06 4.08
C GLN A 154 10.18 2.64 5.54
N GLN A 155 9.43 3.16 6.51
CA GLN A 155 9.55 2.76 7.91
C GLN A 155 8.89 1.40 8.17
N PHE A 156 7.76 1.10 7.52
CA PHE A 156 7.17 -0.25 7.56
C PHE A 156 8.18 -1.29 7.09
N ARG A 157 8.84 -1.01 5.97
CA ARG A 157 9.94 -1.84 5.47
C ARG A 157 11.05 -1.99 6.49
N SER A 158 11.54 -0.91 7.12
CA SER A 158 12.67 -1.03 8.06
C SER A 158 12.33 -1.85 9.31
N LYS A 159 11.04 -1.91 9.69
CA LYS A 159 10.54 -2.65 10.86
C LYS A 159 9.80 -3.96 10.52
N ASP A 160 9.84 -4.40 9.26
CA ASP A 160 9.14 -5.60 8.75
C ASP A 160 7.63 -5.61 9.06
N ILE A 161 6.98 -4.45 8.95
CA ILE A 161 5.54 -4.31 9.18
C ILE A 161 4.80 -4.50 7.85
N PRO A 162 3.94 -5.52 7.70
CA PRO A 162 3.26 -5.78 6.44
C PRO A 162 2.13 -4.79 6.15
N LEU A 163 1.69 -4.73 4.89
CA LEU A 163 0.57 -3.93 4.41
C LEU A 163 -0.30 -4.72 3.41
N ASP A 164 -1.60 -4.56 3.48
CA ASP A 164 -2.54 -5.05 2.47
C ASP A 164 -2.58 -4.07 1.29
N TYR A 165 -1.82 -4.35 0.23
CA TYR A 165 -1.73 -3.50 -0.96
C TYR A 165 -3.00 -3.51 -1.81
N VAL A 166 -3.80 -4.58 -1.76
CA VAL A 166 -5.11 -4.63 -2.42
C VAL A 166 -6.05 -3.65 -1.74
N LYS A 167 -6.07 -3.67 -0.40
CA LYS A 167 -6.87 -2.73 0.38
C LYS A 167 -6.34 -1.30 0.25
N PHE A 168 -5.02 -1.13 0.22
CA PHE A 168 -4.40 0.17 0.04
C PHE A 168 -4.74 0.78 -1.33
N ALA A 169 -4.73 0.01 -2.42
CA ALA A 169 -5.15 0.49 -3.73
C ALA A 169 -6.63 0.94 -3.74
N GLU A 170 -7.53 0.13 -3.16
CA GLU A 170 -8.93 0.53 -2.99
C GLU A 170 -9.06 1.84 -2.20
N ASP A 171 -8.26 2.01 -1.15
CA ASP A 171 -8.27 3.21 -0.33
C ASP A 171 -7.75 4.44 -1.08
N LEU A 172 -6.71 4.29 -1.91
CA LEU A 172 -6.22 5.34 -2.80
C LEU A 172 -7.25 5.74 -3.86
N TYR A 173 -8.06 4.79 -4.37
CA TYR A 173 -9.19 5.11 -5.24
C TYR A 173 -10.19 6.02 -4.51
N TRP A 174 -10.65 5.61 -3.34
CA TRP A 174 -11.68 6.35 -2.59
C TRP A 174 -11.18 7.69 -2.03
N LEU A 175 -9.87 7.86 -1.81
CA LEU A 175 -9.28 9.15 -1.44
C LEU A 175 -9.41 10.22 -2.54
N GLN A 176 -9.64 9.80 -3.79
CA GLN A 176 -9.82 10.71 -4.93
C GLN A 176 -11.28 11.10 -5.14
N THR A 177 -12.22 10.50 -4.41
CA THR A 177 -13.66 10.77 -4.54
C THR A 177 -14.20 11.51 -3.31
N SER A 178 -15.50 11.81 -3.30
CA SER A 178 -16.21 12.36 -2.14
C SER A 178 -16.17 11.43 -0.90
N ALA A 179 -15.77 10.17 -1.06
CA ALA A 179 -15.65 9.20 0.03
C ALA A 179 -14.32 9.29 0.82
N ALA A 180 -13.42 10.23 0.51
CA ALA A 180 -12.10 10.33 1.13
C ALA A 180 -12.12 10.36 2.67
N ASN A 181 -13.08 11.08 3.27
CA ASN A 181 -13.21 11.16 4.73
C ASN A 181 -13.57 9.81 5.38
N ARG A 182 -14.26 8.92 4.66
CA ARG A 182 -14.55 7.56 5.13
C ARG A 182 -13.26 6.73 5.22
N VAL A 183 -12.36 6.87 4.25
CA VAL A 183 -11.04 6.20 4.27
C VAL A 183 -10.20 6.70 5.43
N ARG A 184 -10.06 8.03 5.57
CA ARG A 184 -9.28 8.67 6.64
C ARG A 184 -9.80 8.26 8.02
N ARG A 185 -11.12 8.25 8.22
CA ARG A 185 -11.74 7.78 9.46
C ARG A 185 -11.41 6.32 9.75
N ARG A 186 -11.52 5.42 8.76
CA ARG A 186 -11.18 4.00 8.95
C ARG A 186 -9.71 3.83 9.31
N TRP A 187 -8.80 4.51 8.60
CA TRP A 187 -7.38 4.48 8.93
C TRP A 187 -7.12 4.95 10.37
N GLY A 188 -7.73 6.04 10.81
CA GLY A 188 -7.61 6.51 12.19
C GLY A 188 -8.10 5.50 13.23
N ILE A 189 -9.26 4.85 12.98
CA ILE A 189 -9.79 3.80 13.87
C ILE A 189 -8.83 2.60 13.93
N ASP A 190 -8.36 2.12 12.77
CA ASP A 190 -7.46 0.97 12.71
C ASP A 190 -6.10 1.26 13.37
N PHE A 191 -5.61 2.51 13.27
CA PHE A 191 -4.41 2.99 13.93
C PHE A 191 -4.51 2.85 15.45
N TYR A 192 -5.54 3.45 16.06
CA TYR A 192 -5.70 3.42 17.52
C TYR A 192 -6.01 2.01 18.03
N ARG A 193 -6.80 1.22 17.30
CA ARG A 193 -7.07 -0.19 17.66
C ARG A 193 -5.79 -1.02 17.70
N ALA A 194 -4.90 -0.85 16.71
CA ALA A 194 -3.65 -1.57 16.66
C ALA A 194 -2.71 -1.20 17.82
N ALA A 195 -2.67 0.09 18.19
CA ALA A 195 -1.87 0.56 19.30
C ALA A 195 -2.37 0.05 20.66
N GLN A 196 -3.68 0.12 20.92
CA GLN A 196 -4.29 -0.33 22.18
C GLN A 196 -4.18 -1.85 22.39
N SER A 197 -4.34 -2.64 21.31
CA SER A 197 -4.22 -4.10 21.40
C SER A 197 -2.82 -4.54 21.86
N HIS A 198 -1.80 -3.73 21.58
CA HIS A 198 -0.44 -4.03 22.04
C HIS A 198 -0.25 -3.69 23.53
N GLU A 199 -0.80 -2.56 24.00
CA GLU A 199 -0.75 -2.17 25.42
C GLU A 199 -1.42 -3.23 26.32
N GLN A 200 -2.56 -3.77 25.89
CA GLN A 200 -3.29 -4.83 26.62
C GLN A 200 -2.52 -6.17 26.62
N GLY A 201 -1.88 -6.54 25.51
CA GLY A 201 -1.07 -7.76 25.44
C GLY A 201 0.21 -7.70 26.29
N THR A 202 0.83 -6.52 26.42
CA THR A 202 2.01 -6.33 27.29
C THR A 202 1.67 -6.28 28.79
N GLY A 203 0.42 -5.96 29.16
CA GLY A 203 -0.04 -5.94 30.56
C GLY A 203 -0.29 -7.34 31.12
N ASP A 204 -0.91 -8.23 30.33
CA ASP A 204 -1.23 -9.61 30.73
C ASP A 204 0.02 -10.49 30.93
N ASP A 205 1.13 -10.17 30.24
CA ASP A 205 2.42 -10.87 30.38
C ASP A 205 3.24 -10.36 31.59
N ALA A 206 2.93 -9.16 32.11
CA ALA A 206 3.59 -8.57 33.27
C ALA A 206 2.98 -9.01 34.61
N GLU A 207 1.72 -9.45 34.64
CA GLU A 207 1.04 -9.95 35.84
C GLU A 207 1.25 -11.46 36.11
N LYS A 208 1.98 -12.17 35.24
CA LYS A 208 2.21 -13.63 35.35
C LYS A 208 3.63 -14.03 35.76
N ASN A 209 4.48 -13.10 36.17
CA ASN A 209 5.83 -13.37 36.70
C ASN A 209 5.97 -12.98 38.16
#